data_AF-A0A1M5WAN0-F1
#
_entry.id   AF-A0A1M5WAN0-F1
#
_cell.length_a   1.000
_cell.length_b   1.000
_cell.length_c   1.000
_cell.angle_alpha   90.00
_cell.angle_beta   90.00
_cell.angle_gamma   90.00
#
_symmetry.space_group_name_H-M   'P 1'
#
loop_
_entity.id
_entity.type
_entity.pdbx_description
1 polymer ?
#
loop_
_entity_poly.entity_id
_entity_poly.type
_entity_poly.pdbx_seq_one_letter_code
_entity_poly.pdbx_strand_id
1 'polypeptide(L)'
;MNKIRKTISAGVPLKALRDVTNRLRFGPDAPQSDELIWIRPRDVENWYKPDPKNGAPRFRRRHSGMVAPGNWDRSTSPFGSHLKLNSIRQHFENGVPWEETKLFGWMLQQIEEKGRIDGCRNREELLDRYRRLDRIYDETKRTGRLRPHGSVNETRREHGGILVHINRNGTPLRDGGGMHRFAIAYSLDLEKVPAQLGVIHPDAVRSGVLKNLRQAPD
;
A
#
# COMPACT_ATOMS: atom_id res chain seq x y z
N MET A 1 3.40 23.68 18.68
CA MET A 1 2.58 24.12 17.52
C MET A 1 2.77 23.31 16.23
N ASN A 2 3.97 22.85 15.87
CA ASN A 2 4.20 22.11 14.60
C ASN A 2 3.53 20.72 14.50
N LYS A 3 3.38 19.99 15.61
CA LYS A 3 2.68 18.69 15.63
C LYS A 3 1.18 18.83 15.36
N ILE A 4 0.51 19.81 15.97
CA ILE A 4 -0.93 20.03 15.83
C ILE A 4 -1.31 20.39 14.38
N ARG A 5 -0.54 21.29 13.74
CA ARG A 5 -0.74 21.62 12.31
C ARG A 5 -0.52 20.41 11.39
N LYS A 6 0.51 19.58 11.64
CA LYS A 6 0.73 18.32 10.92
C LYS A 6 -0.39 17.29 11.14
N THR A 7 -0.96 17.24 12.34
CA THR A 7 -2.07 16.34 12.69
C THR A 7 -3.36 16.76 11.99
N ILE A 8 -3.66 18.06 11.95
CA ILE A 8 -4.80 18.62 11.21
C ILE A 8 -4.61 18.44 9.70
N SER A 9 -3.41 18.72 9.16
CA SER A 9 -3.12 18.53 7.71
C SER A 9 -3.14 17.06 7.29
N ALA A 10 -2.93 16.12 8.22
CA ALA A 10 -3.03 14.69 7.99
C ALA A 10 -4.49 14.16 8.05
N GLY A 11 -5.48 15.02 8.33
CA GLY A 11 -6.89 14.66 8.37
C GLY A 11 -7.30 13.80 9.58
N VAL A 12 -6.53 13.84 10.66
CA VAL A 12 -6.75 13.01 11.87
C VAL A 12 -8.13 13.22 12.52
N PRO A 13 -8.68 14.45 12.63
CA PRO A 13 -10.04 14.65 13.16
C PRO A 13 -11.13 13.97 12.31
N LEU A 14 -10.98 13.99 10.98
CA LEU A 14 -11.92 13.36 10.05
C LEU A 14 -11.84 11.83 10.11
N LYS A 15 -10.64 11.27 10.34
CA LYS A 15 -10.43 9.83 10.52
C LYS A 15 -11.05 9.32 11.81
N ALA A 16 -10.84 10.04 12.93
CA ALA A 16 -11.44 9.68 14.21
C ALA A 16 -12.98 9.68 14.15
N LEU A 17 -13.59 10.73 13.57
CA LEU A 17 -15.04 10.79 13.37
C LEU A 17 -15.56 9.66 12.48
N ARG A 18 -14.82 9.32 11.42
CA ARG A 18 -15.15 8.19 10.54
C ARG A 18 -15.14 6.87 11.30
N ASP A 19 -14.11 6.61 12.10
CA ASP A 19 -13.99 5.36 12.85
C ASP A 19 -15.16 5.19 13.84
N VAL A 20 -15.58 6.28 14.50
CA VAL A 20 -16.78 6.29 15.35
C VAL A 20 -18.04 6.01 14.52
N THR A 21 -18.22 6.70 13.40
CA THR A 21 -19.39 6.53 12.52
C THR A 21 -19.48 5.12 11.97
N ASN A 22 -18.34 4.53 11.58
CA ASN A 22 -18.23 3.16 11.12
C ASN A 22 -18.69 2.17 12.20
N ARG A 23 -18.22 2.34 13.44
CA ARG A 23 -18.62 1.47 14.57
C ARG A 23 -20.12 1.52 14.85
N LEU A 24 -20.72 2.71 14.79
CA LEU A 24 -22.17 2.87 14.96
C LEU A 24 -22.97 2.17 13.86
N ARG A 25 -22.46 2.16 12.61
CA ARG A 25 -23.17 1.60 11.45
C ARG A 25 -22.95 0.10 11.22
N PHE A 26 -21.73 -0.38 11.48
CA PHE A 26 -21.30 -1.74 11.13
C PHE A 26 -20.90 -2.57 12.35
N GLY A 27 -21.08 -2.03 13.56
CA GLY A 27 -20.78 -2.73 14.81
C GLY A 27 -19.31 -2.62 15.25
N PRO A 28 -18.94 -3.31 16.34
CA PRO A 28 -17.61 -3.19 16.95
C PRO A 28 -16.46 -3.59 16.01
N ASP A 29 -16.72 -4.50 15.07
CA ASP A 29 -15.74 -5.00 14.10
C ASP A 29 -15.54 -4.11 12.87
N ALA A 30 -16.20 -2.94 12.82
CA ALA A 30 -16.13 -2.03 11.69
C ALA A 30 -14.68 -1.62 11.32
N PRO A 31 -14.40 -1.33 10.03
CA PRO A 31 -13.07 -0.92 9.58
C PRO A 31 -12.63 0.39 10.21
N GLN A 32 -11.33 0.50 10.44
CA GLN A 32 -10.70 1.63 11.11
C GLN A 32 -9.67 2.31 10.20
N SER A 33 -9.44 3.60 10.44
CA SER A 33 -8.51 4.39 9.65
C SER A 33 -7.07 3.92 9.88
N ASP A 34 -6.30 3.84 8.80
CA ASP A 34 -4.92 3.35 8.73
C ASP A 34 -4.73 1.93 9.32
N GLU A 35 -5.79 1.13 9.41
CA GLU A 35 -5.77 -0.21 9.99
C GLU A 35 -4.76 -1.14 9.30
N LEU A 36 -4.01 -1.87 10.13
CA LEU A 36 -3.14 -2.95 9.68
C LEU A 36 -4.00 -4.16 9.31
N ILE A 37 -3.85 -4.61 8.08
CA ILE A 37 -4.38 -5.87 7.58
C ILE A 37 -3.25 -6.71 7.00
N TRP A 38 -3.47 -8.01 6.92
CA TRP A 38 -2.57 -8.99 6.34
C TRP A 38 -3.20 -9.55 5.09
N ILE A 39 -2.51 -9.41 3.96
CA ILE A 39 -2.95 -9.91 2.67
C ILE A 39 -1.93 -10.88 2.11
N ARG A 40 -2.35 -11.83 1.29
CA ARG A 40 -1.43 -12.53 0.40
C ARG A 40 -1.15 -11.64 -0.81
N PRO A 41 0.12 -11.34 -1.16
CA PRO A 41 0.46 -10.54 -2.33
C PRO A 41 -0.08 -11.11 -3.63
N ARG A 42 -0.16 -12.44 -3.76
CA ARG A 42 -0.67 -13.11 -4.96
C ARG A 42 -2.17 -12.95 -5.18
N ASP A 43 -2.94 -12.67 -4.13
CA ASP A 43 -4.38 -12.40 -4.26
C ASP A 43 -4.65 -11.01 -4.87
N VAL A 44 -3.61 -10.18 -5.01
CA VAL A 44 -3.69 -8.87 -5.66
C VAL A 44 -3.51 -9.02 -7.16
N GLU A 45 -4.60 -9.34 -7.83
CA GLU A 45 -4.63 -9.50 -9.30
C GLU A 45 -4.75 -8.17 -10.05
N ASN A 46 -5.20 -7.13 -9.36
CA ASN A 46 -5.60 -5.87 -9.99
C ASN A 46 -5.18 -4.64 -9.18
N TRP A 47 -4.90 -3.56 -9.92
CA TRP A 47 -4.79 -2.21 -9.40
C TRP A 47 -6.16 -1.55 -9.37
N TYR A 48 -6.38 -0.72 -8.36
CA TYR A 48 -7.46 0.24 -8.41
C TYR A 48 -7.14 1.33 -9.44
N LYS A 49 -8.05 1.55 -10.39
CA LYS A 49 -7.92 2.59 -11.42
C LYS A 49 -9.01 3.65 -11.19
N PRO A 50 -8.68 4.82 -10.64
CA PRO A 50 -9.69 5.85 -10.41
C PRO A 50 -10.23 6.38 -11.74
N ASP A 51 -11.55 6.37 -11.86
CA ASP A 51 -12.30 6.95 -12.96
C ASP A 51 -13.50 7.74 -12.40
N PRO A 52 -13.29 8.98 -11.95
CA PRO A 52 -14.33 9.76 -11.28
C PRO A 52 -15.56 10.00 -12.16
N LYS A 53 -15.40 10.01 -13.49
CA LYS A 53 -16.51 10.22 -14.44
C LYS A 53 -17.47 9.01 -14.46
N ASN A 54 -16.96 7.82 -14.14
CA ASN A 54 -17.70 6.56 -14.18
C ASN A 54 -17.88 5.94 -12.77
N GLY A 55 -17.95 6.78 -11.73
CA GLY A 55 -18.29 6.32 -10.38
C GLY A 55 -17.16 5.61 -9.63
N ALA A 56 -15.90 5.81 -10.04
CA ALA A 56 -14.70 5.35 -9.34
C ALA A 56 -13.87 6.54 -8.82
N PRO A 57 -14.16 7.05 -7.61
CA PRO A 57 -13.51 8.26 -7.08
C PRO A 57 -12.01 8.11 -6.86
N ARG A 58 -11.26 9.21 -6.92
CA ARG A 58 -9.82 9.16 -6.59
C ARG A 58 -9.60 9.00 -5.07
N PHE A 59 -9.56 7.75 -4.62
CA PHE A 59 -9.18 7.42 -3.25
C PHE A 59 -7.71 7.75 -2.98
N ARG A 60 -7.41 7.98 -1.70
CA ARG A 60 -6.12 8.42 -1.16
C ARG A 60 -6.06 7.98 0.30
N ARG A 61 -4.88 7.96 0.91
CA ARG A 61 -4.68 7.58 2.34
C ARG A 61 -5.57 8.30 3.35
N ARG A 62 -6.06 9.51 3.05
CA ARG A 62 -7.01 10.22 3.92
C ARG A 62 -8.39 9.52 4.02
N HIS A 63 -8.75 8.73 3.01
CA HIS A 63 -9.99 7.94 2.94
C HIS A 63 -9.82 6.53 3.51
N SER A 64 -8.64 6.19 4.04
CA SER A 64 -8.41 4.93 4.73
C SER A 64 -9.48 4.68 5.80
N GLY A 65 -9.98 3.45 5.89
CA GLY A 65 -11.07 3.04 6.76
C GLY A 65 -12.47 3.37 6.24
N MET A 66 -12.62 4.05 5.10
CA MET A 66 -13.95 4.40 4.58
C MET A 66 -14.67 3.18 3.99
N VAL A 67 -15.91 2.97 4.42
CA VAL A 67 -16.83 2.03 3.76
C VAL A 67 -17.48 2.72 2.57
N ALA A 68 -17.02 2.39 1.37
CA ALA A 68 -17.42 3.06 0.14
C ALA A 68 -18.40 2.16 -0.65
N PRO A 69 -19.68 2.55 -0.80
CA PRO A 69 -20.63 1.80 -1.63
C PRO A 69 -20.43 2.10 -3.13
N GLY A 70 -21.16 1.39 -3.97
CA GLY A 70 -21.19 1.61 -5.43
C GLY A 70 -20.21 0.71 -6.18
N ASN A 71 -19.98 1.04 -7.46
CA ASN A 71 -19.21 0.17 -8.37
C ASN A 71 -17.76 0.58 -8.55
N TRP A 72 -17.20 1.38 -7.64
CA TRP A 72 -15.82 1.87 -7.73
C TRP A 72 -14.82 0.71 -7.91
N ASP A 73 -15.07 -0.40 -7.24
CA ASP A 73 -14.20 -1.58 -7.20
C ASP A 73 -14.12 -2.35 -8.52
N ARG A 74 -15.01 -2.06 -9.48
CA ARG A 74 -14.96 -2.60 -10.85
C ARG A 74 -14.00 -1.84 -11.76
N SER A 75 -13.62 -0.61 -11.39
CA SER A 75 -12.68 0.19 -12.16
C SER A 75 -11.26 -0.20 -11.79
N THR A 76 -10.74 -1.17 -12.52
CA THR A 76 -9.44 -1.78 -12.27
C THR A 76 -8.54 -1.75 -13.50
N SER A 77 -7.27 -2.03 -13.27
CA SER A 77 -6.36 -2.45 -14.34
C SER A 77 -5.57 -3.68 -13.86
N PRO A 78 -5.34 -4.68 -14.72
CA PRO A 78 -4.59 -5.87 -14.35
C PRO A 78 -3.26 -5.52 -13.68
N PHE A 79 -2.90 -6.30 -12.67
CA PHE A 79 -1.57 -6.29 -12.06
C PHE A 79 -0.56 -6.94 -13.03
N GLY A 80 -0.46 -6.38 -14.23
CA GLY A 80 0.47 -6.80 -15.27
C GLY A 80 1.91 -6.37 -14.98
N SER A 81 2.77 -6.48 -15.99
CA SER A 81 4.17 -6.10 -15.90
C SER A 81 4.31 -4.57 -15.69
N HIS A 82 4.64 -4.16 -14.46
CA HIS A 82 4.86 -2.76 -14.10
C HIS A 82 6.36 -2.48 -14.04
N LEU A 83 6.82 -1.31 -14.52
CA LEU A 83 8.26 -0.94 -14.53
C LEU A 83 8.97 -1.25 -13.21
N LYS A 84 8.36 -0.84 -12.08
CA LYS A 84 8.86 -1.13 -10.73
C LYS A 84 8.93 -2.63 -10.41
N LEU A 85 7.89 -3.40 -10.74
CA LEU A 85 7.88 -4.85 -10.49
C LEU A 85 8.94 -5.55 -11.34
N ASN A 86 8.99 -5.23 -12.65
CA ASN A 86 9.95 -5.83 -13.58
C ASN A 86 11.39 -5.54 -13.16
N SER A 87 11.68 -4.31 -12.70
CA SER A 87 13.04 -3.94 -12.29
C SER A 87 13.44 -4.61 -10.98
N ILE A 88 12.49 -4.82 -10.06
CA ILE A 88 12.72 -5.60 -8.83
C ILE A 88 13.02 -7.06 -9.17
N ARG A 89 12.27 -7.67 -10.11
CA ARG A 89 12.57 -9.02 -10.60
C ARG A 89 13.92 -9.09 -11.28
N GLN A 90 14.22 -8.16 -12.19
CA GLN A 90 15.52 -8.08 -12.87
C GLN A 90 16.67 -8.06 -11.86
N HIS A 91 16.57 -7.23 -10.82
CA HIS A 91 17.63 -7.13 -9.83
C HIS A 91 17.74 -8.39 -8.97
N PHE A 92 16.64 -8.81 -8.33
CA PHE A 92 16.71 -9.87 -7.32
C PHE A 92 16.66 -11.29 -7.89
N GLU A 93 15.98 -11.52 -9.01
CA GLU A 93 15.86 -12.84 -9.65
C GLU A 93 16.98 -13.06 -10.68
N ASN A 94 17.40 -12.01 -11.42
CA ASN A 94 18.38 -12.12 -12.49
C ASN A 94 19.74 -11.47 -12.18
N GLY A 95 19.93 -10.90 -10.99
CA GLY A 95 21.21 -10.31 -10.57
C GLY A 95 21.60 -9.01 -11.29
N VAL A 96 20.68 -8.36 -12.00
CA VAL A 96 20.97 -7.12 -12.76
C VAL A 96 21.25 -5.98 -11.78
N PRO A 97 22.41 -5.31 -11.82
CA PRO A 97 22.67 -4.15 -10.96
C PRO A 97 21.57 -3.09 -11.08
N TRP A 98 21.22 -2.42 -9.98
CA TRP A 98 20.14 -1.42 -9.99
C TRP A 98 20.34 -0.36 -11.08
N GLU A 99 21.58 0.11 -11.24
CA GLU A 99 21.98 1.13 -12.22
C GLU A 99 21.66 0.75 -13.67
N GLU A 100 21.58 -0.55 -13.97
CA GLU A 100 21.26 -1.08 -15.30
C GLU A 100 19.76 -1.37 -15.47
N THR A 101 18.96 -1.28 -14.40
CA THR A 101 17.51 -1.47 -14.50
C THR A 101 16.84 -0.29 -15.18
N LYS A 102 15.80 -0.57 -15.97
CA LYS A 102 14.99 0.48 -16.62
C LYS A 102 14.37 1.46 -15.62
N LEU A 103 14.05 1.00 -14.41
CA LEU A 103 13.53 1.86 -13.35
C LEU A 103 14.55 2.89 -12.87
N PHE A 104 15.83 2.51 -12.74
CA PHE A 104 16.87 3.42 -12.28
C PHE A 104 17.11 4.55 -13.29
N GLY A 105 17.27 4.20 -14.57
CA GLY A 105 17.38 5.18 -15.66
C GLY A 105 16.17 6.13 -15.72
N TRP A 106 14.96 5.57 -15.65
CA TRP A 106 13.73 6.37 -15.61
C TRP A 106 13.69 7.31 -14.39
N MET A 107 14.09 6.85 -13.21
CA MET A 107 14.11 7.72 -12.02
C MET A 107 15.14 8.84 -12.11
N LEU A 108 16.32 8.59 -12.71
CA LEU A 108 17.29 9.65 -12.98
C LEU A 108 16.72 10.73 -13.91
N GLN A 109 16.08 10.32 -15.01
CA GLN A 109 15.42 11.26 -15.90
C GLN A 109 14.35 12.09 -15.17
N GLN A 110 13.55 11.47 -14.31
CA GLN A 110 12.55 12.20 -13.52
C GLN A 110 13.18 13.16 -12.49
N ILE A 111 14.36 12.85 -11.97
CA ILE A 111 15.11 13.75 -11.10
C ILE A 111 15.60 14.96 -11.90
N GLU A 112 16.13 14.75 -13.10
CA GLU A 112 16.59 15.82 -13.97
C GLU A 112 15.44 16.75 -14.38
N GLU A 113 14.30 16.19 -14.80
CA GLU A 113 13.14 16.95 -15.26
C GLU A 113 12.39 17.67 -14.12
N LYS A 114 12.26 17.05 -12.95
CA LYS A 114 11.36 17.52 -11.87
C LYS A 114 12.10 17.92 -10.59
N GLY A 115 13.42 17.79 -10.56
CA GLY A 115 14.28 18.01 -9.40
C GLY A 115 14.14 16.97 -8.29
N ARG A 116 13.10 16.12 -8.30
CA ARG A 116 12.86 15.12 -7.25
C ARG A 116 11.87 14.03 -7.66
N ILE A 117 12.15 12.79 -7.26
CA ILE A 117 11.18 11.68 -7.31
C ILE A 117 11.37 10.71 -6.15
N ASP A 118 10.27 10.15 -5.62
CA ASP A 118 10.31 9.09 -4.59
C ASP A 118 11.12 9.44 -3.32
N GLY A 119 11.37 10.73 -3.10
CA GLY A 119 12.18 11.26 -2.01
C GLY A 119 13.59 11.68 -2.40
N CYS A 120 14.11 11.20 -3.54
CA CYS A 120 15.48 11.39 -4.03
C CYS A 120 15.59 12.59 -4.97
N ARG A 121 16.72 13.30 -4.91
CA ARG A 121 17.06 14.51 -5.69
C ARG A 121 18.28 14.37 -6.57
N ASN A 122 19.02 13.27 -6.42
CA ASN A 122 20.23 12.99 -7.18
C ASN A 122 20.47 11.48 -7.25
N ARG A 123 21.50 11.10 -8.01
CA ARG A 123 21.91 9.70 -8.23
C ARG A 123 22.36 9.01 -6.95
N GLU A 124 23.07 9.70 -6.06
CA GLU A 124 23.59 9.12 -4.82
C GLU A 124 22.46 8.77 -3.84
N GLU A 125 21.52 9.68 -3.64
CA GLU A 125 20.31 9.43 -2.84
C GLU A 125 19.47 8.28 -3.41
N LEU A 126 19.49 8.11 -4.74
CA LEU A 126 18.82 7.01 -5.42
C LEU A 126 19.52 5.67 -5.16
N LEU A 127 20.86 5.63 -5.24
CA LEU A 127 21.64 4.45 -4.89
C LEU A 127 21.43 4.04 -3.43
N ASP A 128 21.47 5.00 -2.50
CA ASP A 128 21.23 4.72 -1.09
C ASP A 128 19.82 4.19 -0.82
N ARG A 129 18.83 4.68 -1.57
CA ARG A 129 17.47 4.14 -1.53
C ARG A 129 17.45 2.67 -1.94
N TYR A 130 18.17 2.30 -2.99
CA TYR A 130 18.21 0.92 -3.46
C TYR A 130 19.03 0.00 -2.56
N ARG A 131 20.15 0.46 -2.01
CA ARG A 131 20.88 -0.29 -0.96
C ARG A 131 19.99 -0.60 0.25
N ARG A 132 19.12 0.35 0.64
CA ARG A 132 18.12 0.08 1.69
C ARG A 132 17.09 -0.95 1.24
N LEU A 133 16.74 -0.97 -0.04
CA LEU A 133 15.80 -1.94 -0.59
C LEU A 133 16.41 -3.36 -0.59
N ASP A 134 17.69 -3.49 -0.92
CA ASP A 134 18.42 -4.76 -0.88
C ASP A 134 18.41 -5.35 0.53
N ARG A 135 18.72 -4.52 1.54
CA ARG A 135 18.65 -4.95 2.95
C ARG A 135 17.25 -5.44 3.34
N ILE A 136 16.20 -4.75 2.89
CA ILE A 136 14.81 -5.17 3.15
C ILE A 136 14.54 -6.51 2.46
N TYR A 137 14.97 -6.68 1.21
CA TYR A 137 14.81 -7.93 0.48
C TYR A 137 15.53 -9.09 1.18
N ASP A 138 16.80 -8.92 1.54
CA ASP A 138 17.60 -9.94 2.20
C ASP A 138 17.01 -10.34 3.55
N GLU A 139 16.58 -9.36 4.35
CA GLU A 139 15.90 -9.63 5.61
C GLU A 139 14.59 -10.38 5.39
N THR A 140 13.80 -9.97 4.39
CA THR A 140 12.51 -10.59 4.08
C THR A 140 12.69 -12.02 3.59
N LYS A 141 13.67 -12.25 2.70
CA LYS A 141 14.02 -13.57 2.18
C LYS A 141 14.48 -14.50 3.30
N ARG A 142 15.29 -14.00 4.23
CA ARG A 142 15.79 -14.77 5.38
C ARG A 142 14.69 -15.10 6.40
N THR A 143 13.76 -14.16 6.64
CA THR A 143 12.75 -14.29 7.70
C THR A 143 11.40 -14.82 7.22
N GLY A 144 11.16 -14.82 5.90
CA GLY A 144 9.85 -15.07 5.30
C GLY A 144 8.80 -14.00 5.64
N ARG A 145 9.20 -12.86 6.23
CA ARG A 145 8.26 -11.89 6.80
C ARG A 145 8.65 -10.45 6.46
N LEU A 146 7.65 -9.63 6.12
CA LEU A 146 7.79 -8.17 6.08
C LEU A 146 7.30 -7.57 7.40
N ARG A 147 8.12 -6.71 8.02
CA ARG A 147 7.73 -5.99 9.24
C ARG A 147 6.66 -4.93 8.95
N PRO A 148 5.59 -4.79 9.73
CA PRO A 148 4.60 -3.72 9.57
C PRO A 148 5.26 -2.34 9.54
N HIS A 149 4.80 -1.44 8.66
CA HIS A 149 5.29 -0.08 8.62
C HIS A 149 4.95 0.69 9.91
N GLY A 150 3.83 0.32 10.54
CA GLY A 150 3.35 0.86 11.81
C GLY A 150 4.14 0.49 13.06
N SER A 151 5.10 -0.43 12.96
CA SER A 151 5.97 -0.84 14.08
C SER A 151 6.86 0.29 14.63
N VAL A 152 6.79 1.49 14.03
CA VAL A 152 7.53 2.70 14.42
C VAL A 152 6.62 3.77 15.05
N ASN A 153 5.27 3.62 15.03
CA ASN A 153 4.38 4.63 15.60
C ASN A 153 2.97 4.12 15.98
N GLU A 154 2.74 3.93 17.29
CA GLU A 154 1.44 3.52 17.87
C GLU A 154 0.28 4.47 17.53
N THR A 155 0.55 5.77 17.33
CA THR A 155 -0.48 6.77 17.00
C THR A 155 -0.96 6.71 15.55
N ARG A 156 -0.27 5.97 14.66
CA ARG A 156 -0.51 5.99 13.21
C ARG A 156 -0.66 4.61 12.55
N ARG A 157 -0.89 3.53 13.30
CA ARG A 157 -1.15 2.17 12.76
C ARG A 157 -0.30 1.88 11.51
N GLU A 158 -0.85 1.34 10.42
CA GLU A 158 -0.11 1.02 9.19
C GLU A 158 0.00 2.20 8.21
N HIS A 159 -0.12 3.45 8.68
CA HIS A 159 -0.06 4.62 7.82
C HIS A 159 1.28 4.72 7.07
N GLY A 160 1.23 4.66 5.75
CA GLY A 160 2.43 4.69 4.89
C GLY A 160 2.86 3.31 4.40
N GLY A 161 2.21 2.24 4.90
CA GLY A 161 2.39 0.87 4.41
C GLY A 161 1.88 0.67 2.98
N ILE A 162 1.87 -0.59 2.56
CA ILE A 162 1.31 -1.05 1.28
C ILE A 162 -0.18 -0.72 1.29
N LEU A 163 -0.63 0.19 0.44
CA LEU A 163 -2.04 0.60 0.43
C LEU A 163 -2.87 -0.33 -0.45
N VAL A 164 -3.91 -0.93 0.12
CA VAL A 164 -4.84 -1.77 -0.64
C VAL A 164 -6.29 -1.39 -0.34
N HIS A 165 -7.15 -1.46 -1.35
CA HIS A 165 -8.59 -1.38 -1.16
C HIS A 165 -9.16 -2.80 -1.13
N ILE A 166 -10.30 -3.00 -0.48
CA ILE A 166 -10.96 -4.31 -0.44
C ILE A 166 -12.25 -4.21 -1.25
N ASN A 167 -12.33 -4.95 -2.35
CA ASN A 167 -13.49 -4.94 -3.25
C ASN A 167 -14.71 -5.63 -2.61
N ARG A 168 -15.84 -5.67 -3.31
CA ARG A 168 -17.09 -6.29 -2.82
C ARG A 168 -16.96 -7.78 -2.46
N ASN A 169 -16.03 -8.48 -3.10
CA ASN A 169 -15.79 -9.92 -2.90
C ASN A 169 -14.74 -10.19 -1.80
N GLY A 170 -14.18 -9.14 -1.18
CA GLY A 170 -13.10 -9.29 -0.20
C GLY A 170 -11.70 -9.38 -0.80
N THR A 171 -11.55 -9.32 -2.12
CA THR A 171 -10.25 -9.37 -2.80
C THR A 171 -9.52 -8.02 -2.68
N PRO A 172 -8.21 -8.02 -2.40
CA PRO A 172 -7.41 -6.80 -2.34
C PRO A 172 -7.13 -6.22 -3.73
N LEU A 173 -7.33 -4.90 -3.86
CA LEU A 173 -6.94 -4.09 -5.01
C LEU A 173 -5.77 -3.19 -4.61
N ARG A 174 -4.69 -3.21 -5.39
CA ARG A 174 -3.51 -2.39 -5.13
C ARG A 174 -3.82 -0.91 -5.35
N ASP A 175 -3.49 -0.04 -4.39
CA ASP A 175 -3.51 1.42 -4.56
C ASP A 175 -2.18 2.07 -4.14
N GLY A 176 -2.03 3.39 -4.25
CA GLY A 176 -0.76 4.12 -4.18
C GLY A 176 0.10 3.92 -2.92
N GLY A 177 1.42 3.83 -3.12
CA GLY A 177 2.44 3.76 -2.06
C GLY A 177 2.82 2.33 -1.65
N GLY A 178 4.01 2.17 -1.07
CA GLY A 178 4.53 0.84 -0.69
C GLY A 178 4.95 -0.06 -1.86
N MET A 179 5.08 0.44 -3.11
CA MET A 179 5.32 -0.41 -4.30
C MET A 179 6.51 -1.34 -4.16
N HIS A 180 7.66 -0.84 -3.71
CA HIS A 180 8.87 -1.65 -3.63
C HIS A 180 8.70 -2.80 -2.61
N ARG A 181 8.14 -2.50 -1.44
CA ARG A 181 7.82 -3.51 -0.41
C ARG A 181 6.82 -4.55 -0.93
N PHE A 182 5.78 -4.09 -1.62
CA PHE A 182 4.81 -4.99 -2.23
C PHE A 182 5.45 -5.90 -3.27
N ALA A 183 6.29 -5.36 -4.15
CA ALA A 183 6.93 -6.13 -5.20
C ALA A 183 7.98 -7.12 -4.66
N ILE A 184 8.73 -6.78 -3.60
CA ILE A 184 9.57 -7.75 -2.86
C ILE A 184 8.73 -8.92 -2.38
N ALA A 185 7.65 -8.62 -1.66
CA ALA A 185 6.72 -9.61 -1.13
C ALA A 185 6.10 -10.50 -2.21
N TYR A 186 5.73 -9.89 -3.32
CA TYR A 186 5.14 -10.58 -4.46
C TYR A 186 6.16 -11.50 -5.14
N SER A 187 7.40 -11.04 -5.34
CA SER A 187 8.48 -11.86 -5.93
C SER A 187 8.89 -13.02 -5.02
N LEU A 188 8.93 -12.80 -3.71
CA LEU A 188 9.24 -13.85 -2.73
C LEU A 188 8.07 -14.78 -2.41
N ASP A 189 6.91 -14.57 -3.05
CA ASP A 189 5.69 -15.35 -2.84
C ASP A 189 5.27 -15.53 -1.37
N LEU A 190 5.38 -14.45 -0.58
CA LEU A 190 5.04 -14.52 0.84
C LEU A 190 3.56 -14.85 1.05
N GLU A 191 3.25 -15.68 2.06
CA GLU A 191 1.86 -16.05 2.35
C GLU A 191 1.02 -14.88 2.88
N LYS A 192 1.61 -14.05 3.75
CA LYS A 192 0.96 -12.86 4.31
C LYS A 192 1.92 -11.70 4.46
N VAL A 193 1.44 -10.50 4.15
CA VAL A 193 2.22 -9.26 4.27
C VAL A 193 1.40 -8.14 4.89
N PRO A 194 2.03 -7.26 5.68
CA PRO A 194 1.34 -6.15 6.30
C PRO A 194 0.97 -5.11 5.23
N ALA A 195 -0.29 -4.72 5.24
CA ALA A 195 -0.85 -3.71 4.36
C ALA A 195 -1.75 -2.75 5.14
N GLN A 196 -1.80 -1.52 4.65
CA GLN A 196 -2.69 -0.48 5.13
C GLN A 196 -4.05 -0.65 4.45
N LEU A 197 -5.10 -0.79 5.24
CA LEU A 197 -6.48 -0.74 4.73
C LEU A 197 -6.76 0.63 4.11
N GLY A 198 -7.11 0.66 2.83
CA GLY A 198 -7.61 1.83 2.12
C GLY A 198 -9.12 1.96 2.31
N VAL A 199 -9.89 1.93 1.23
CA VAL A 199 -11.36 1.84 1.31
C VAL A 199 -11.81 0.38 1.24
N ILE A 200 -12.99 0.08 1.76
CA ILE A 200 -13.60 -1.25 1.73
C ILE A 200 -15.05 -1.16 1.27
N HIS A 201 -15.47 -2.11 0.44
CA HIS A 201 -16.86 -2.19 -0.02
C HIS A 201 -17.77 -2.68 1.13
N PRO A 202 -18.99 -2.15 1.30
CA PRO A 202 -19.90 -2.56 2.38
C PRO A 202 -20.21 -4.07 2.38
N ASP A 203 -20.30 -4.70 1.21
CA ASP A 203 -20.56 -6.14 1.12
C ASP A 203 -19.42 -6.98 1.74
N ALA A 204 -18.16 -6.54 1.56
CA ALA A 204 -17.02 -7.18 2.21
C ALA A 204 -17.00 -6.95 3.73
N VAL A 205 -17.49 -5.80 4.20
CA VAL A 205 -17.68 -5.58 5.65
C VAL A 205 -18.71 -6.58 6.19
N ARG A 206 -19.86 -6.72 5.51
CA ARG A 206 -20.94 -7.62 5.92
C ARG A 206 -20.57 -9.09 5.86
N SER A 207 -19.71 -9.50 4.90
CA SER A 207 -19.22 -10.87 4.82
C SER A 207 -18.26 -11.25 5.96
N GLY A 208 -17.77 -10.27 6.71
CA GLY A 208 -16.85 -10.49 7.83
C GLY A 208 -15.39 -10.72 7.40
N VAL A 209 -15.03 -10.41 6.16
CA VAL A 209 -13.66 -10.65 5.62
C VAL A 209 -12.56 -10.04 6.49
N LEU A 210 -12.84 -8.93 7.18
CA LEU A 210 -11.90 -8.25 8.07
C LEU A 210 -11.42 -9.15 9.22
N LYS A 211 -12.22 -10.12 9.67
CA LYS A 211 -11.80 -11.06 10.72
C LYS A 211 -10.58 -11.86 10.28
N ASN A 212 -10.55 -12.28 9.01
CA ASN A 212 -9.43 -13.02 8.43
C ASN A 212 -8.26 -12.09 8.10
N LEU A 213 -8.56 -10.92 7.52
CA LEU A 213 -7.53 -9.93 7.17
C LEU A 213 -6.81 -9.33 8.39
N ARG A 214 -7.38 -9.43 9.61
CA ARG A 214 -6.71 -9.00 10.85
C ARG A 214 -5.73 -10.03 11.41
N GLN A 215 -5.79 -11.28 10.96
CA GLN A 215 -4.94 -12.35 11.48
C GLN A 215 -3.52 -12.25 10.89
N ALA A 216 -2.56 -12.01 11.76
CA ALA A 216 -1.14 -12.07 11.42
C ALA A 216 -0.75 -13.46 10.86
N PRO A 217 0.36 -13.56 10.12
CA PRO A 217 1.00 -14.86 9.90
C PRO A 217 1.44 -15.46 11.23
N ASP A 218 1.29 -16.78 11.35
CA ASP A 218 1.89 -17.59 12.41
C ASP A 218 3.41 -17.46 12.39
#